data_AF-A0A7V3QJ97-F1
#
_entry.id   AF-A0A7V3QJ97-F1
#
_cell.length_a   1.000
_cell.length_b   1.000
_cell.length_c   1.000
_cell.angle_alpha   90.00
_cell.angle_beta   90.00
_cell.angle_gamma   90.00
#
_symmetry.space_group_name_H-M   'P 1'
#
loop_
_entity.id
_entity.type
_entity.pdbx_description
1 polymer ?
#
loop_
_entity_poly.entity_id
_entity_poly.type
_entity_poly.pdbx_seq_one_letter_code
_entity_poly.pdbx_strand_id
1 'polypeptide(L)'
;MKDIEVYRNVRSIDNVFEGEVVYHFTDDELQRLTDAFYSYLEEDEKKGNSIRASHRAKHLLFFLFLRYTGARIGEIQLIDEKRDIDLRLSQVHLTTLKRHTKKKKGKVSRTVPVPESLINEYLRLIKIYPQIEGNVFKIPQSVFFRVFRRMCEKAHIDKKLAHPHT
;
A
#
# COMPACT_ATOMS: atom_id res chain seq x y z
N MET A 1 24.98 -33.26 -17.02
CA MET A 1 24.21 -32.01 -16.84
C MET A 1 23.41 -32.15 -15.57
N LYS A 2 23.77 -31.39 -14.53
CA LYS A 2 23.06 -31.32 -13.25
C LYS A 2 22.56 -29.89 -13.10
N ASP A 3 21.31 -29.79 -12.66
CA ASP A 3 20.52 -28.57 -12.53
C ASP A 3 21.23 -27.49 -11.71
N ILE A 4 21.12 -26.24 -12.19
CA ILE A 4 21.53 -25.05 -11.46
C ILE A 4 20.35 -24.66 -10.58
N GLU A 5 20.37 -25.06 -9.31
CA GLU A 5 19.51 -24.47 -8.29
C GLU A 5 19.90 -23.00 -8.09
N VAL A 6 18.98 -22.09 -8.42
CA VAL A 6 19.16 -20.65 -8.26
C VAL A 6 19.18 -20.33 -6.76
N TYR A 7 20.37 -19.94 -6.30
CA TYR A 7 20.77 -19.52 -4.96
C TYR A 7 19.66 -18.94 -4.06
N ARG A 8 19.14 -19.78 -3.15
CA ARG A 8 18.39 -19.36 -1.96
C ARG A 8 19.30 -19.36 -0.72
N ASN A 9 20.46 -18.71 -0.81
CA ASN A 9 21.30 -18.37 0.35
C ASN A 9 22.47 -17.50 -0.10
N VAL A 10 22.39 -16.20 0.20
CA VAL A 10 23.60 -15.38 0.30
C VAL A 10 23.75 -15.02 1.78
N ARG A 11 24.47 -15.89 2.50
CA ARG A 11 25.29 -15.55 3.66
C ARG A 11 26.72 -15.56 3.12
N SER A 12 27.63 -14.65 3.38
CA SER A 12 27.89 -13.86 4.59
C SER A 12 29.01 -12.88 4.28
N ILE A 13 29.04 -11.72 4.93
CA ILE A 13 30.30 -11.23 5.50
C ILE A 13 29.94 -10.61 6.86
N ASP A 14 30.07 -11.43 7.89
CA ASP A 14 30.52 -11.08 9.24
C ASP A 14 29.86 -9.90 10.00
N ASN A 15 29.15 -10.29 11.06
CA ASN A 15 29.09 -9.57 12.35
C ASN A 15 28.53 -8.14 12.39
N VAL A 16 27.20 -7.93 12.35
CA VAL A 16 26.55 -6.93 13.24
C VAL A 16 25.03 -7.15 13.35
N PHE A 17 24.50 -7.45 14.55
CA PHE A 17 23.06 -7.46 14.92
C PHE A 17 22.26 -8.75 14.70
N GLU A 18 21.81 -9.36 15.80
CA GLU A 18 20.60 -10.20 15.87
C GLU A 18 19.38 -9.36 15.44
N GLY A 19 19.15 -9.24 14.13
CA GLY A 19 17.97 -8.59 13.57
C GLY A 19 16.86 -9.60 13.34
N GLU A 20 15.63 -9.27 13.75
CA GLU A 20 14.44 -10.03 13.35
C GLU A 20 14.36 -10.10 11.81
N VAL A 21 14.08 -11.29 11.27
CA VAL A 21 13.90 -11.47 9.83
C VAL A 21 12.66 -10.68 9.40
N VAL A 22 12.88 -9.59 8.66
CA VAL A 22 11.79 -8.80 8.07
C VAL A 22 11.27 -9.52 6.84
N TYR A 23 10.05 -10.01 6.95
CA TYR A 23 9.35 -10.63 5.83
C TYR A 23 8.85 -9.57 4.84
N HIS A 24 9.06 -9.83 3.55
CA HIS A 24 8.63 -8.96 2.46
C HIS A 24 8.04 -9.79 1.33
N PHE A 25 7.18 -9.17 0.52
CA PHE A 25 6.69 -9.77 -0.71
C PHE A 25 7.78 -9.78 -1.76
N THR A 26 7.85 -10.87 -2.51
CA THR A 26 8.52 -10.90 -3.83
C THR A 26 7.74 -10.06 -4.84
N ASP A 27 8.38 -9.68 -5.95
CA ASP A 27 7.72 -8.89 -7.00
C ASP A 27 6.49 -9.60 -7.58
N ASP A 28 6.57 -10.92 -7.74
CA ASP A 28 5.50 -11.78 -8.21
C ASP A 28 4.33 -11.87 -7.22
N GLU A 29 4.60 -12.05 -5.91
CA GLU A 29 3.56 -11.97 -4.87
C GLU A 29 2.89 -10.59 -4.84
N LEU A 30 3.69 -9.54 -4.95
CA LEU A 30 3.20 -8.17 -4.93
C LEU A 30 2.34 -7.88 -6.17
N GLN A 31 2.70 -8.42 -7.33
CA GLN A 31 1.89 -8.33 -8.55
C GLN A 31 0.57 -9.09 -8.40
N ARG A 32 0.59 -10.35 -7.96
CA ARG A 32 -0.65 -11.11 -7.70
C ARG A 32 -1.57 -10.42 -6.70
N LEU A 33 -1.01 -9.80 -5.66
CA LEU A 33 -1.77 -9.04 -4.69
C LEU A 33 -2.43 -7.82 -5.33
N THR A 34 -1.70 -7.09 -6.17
CA THR A 34 -2.27 -5.98 -6.95
C THR A 34 -3.42 -6.45 -7.84
N ASP A 35 -3.24 -7.55 -8.56
CA ASP A 35 -4.27 -8.11 -9.44
C ASP A 35 -5.50 -8.56 -8.65
N ALA A 36 -5.31 -9.10 -7.43
CA ALA A 36 -6.40 -9.44 -6.53
C ALA A 36 -7.21 -8.21 -6.10
N PHE A 37 -6.56 -7.07 -5.84
CA PHE A 37 -7.25 -5.80 -5.53
C PHE A 37 -8.01 -5.23 -6.74
N TYR A 38 -7.44 -5.30 -7.95
CA TYR A 38 -8.14 -4.92 -9.17
C TYR A 38 -9.37 -5.81 -9.41
N SER A 39 -9.20 -7.12 -9.34
CA SER A 39 -10.30 -8.09 -9.45
C SER A 39 -11.39 -7.85 -8.40
N TYR A 40 -10.98 -7.48 -7.17
CA TYR A 40 -11.91 -7.11 -6.12
C TYR A 40 -12.75 -5.90 -6.50
N LEU A 41 -12.19 -4.83 -7.06
CA LEU A 41 -12.99 -3.72 -7.58
C LEU A 41 -13.95 -4.18 -8.70
N GLU A 42 -13.42 -4.86 -9.72
CA GLU A 42 -14.18 -5.29 -10.89
C GLU A 42 -15.40 -6.15 -10.57
N GLU A 43 -15.33 -6.98 -9.53
CA GLU A 43 -16.45 -7.85 -9.09
C GLU A 43 -17.75 -7.08 -8.83
N ASP A 44 -17.67 -5.86 -8.28
CA ASP A 44 -18.86 -5.03 -8.01
C ASP A 44 -19.17 -4.07 -9.16
N GLU A 45 -18.17 -3.68 -9.97
CA GLU A 45 -18.39 -2.96 -11.23
C GLU A 45 -19.24 -3.78 -12.20
N LYS A 46 -18.90 -5.05 -12.40
CA LYS A 46 -19.64 -5.99 -13.25
C LYS A 46 -21.07 -6.24 -12.76
N LYS A 47 -21.33 -6.04 -11.46
CA LYS A 47 -22.68 -6.16 -10.86
C LYS A 47 -23.47 -4.84 -10.89
N GLY A 48 -22.89 -3.77 -11.41
CA GLY A 48 -23.50 -2.44 -11.45
C GLY A 48 -23.69 -1.81 -10.06
N ASN A 49 -23.00 -2.30 -9.02
CA ASN A 49 -23.16 -1.79 -7.66
C ASN A 49 -22.18 -0.64 -7.40
N SER A 50 -22.52 0.56 -7.90
CA SER A 50 -21.66 1.75 -7.82
C SER A 50 -21.23 2.11 -6.39
N ILE A 51 -22.11 1.94 -5.40
CA ILE A 51 -21.79 2.21 -3.98
C ILE A 51 -20.70 1.26 -3.48
N ARG A 52 -20.85 -0.05 -3.70
CA ARG A 52 -19.82 -0.99 -3.24
C ARG A 52 -18.54 -0.85 -4.06
N ALA A 53 -18.64 -0.63 -5.37
CA ALA A 53 -17.48 -0.44 -6.24
C ALA A 53 -16.63 0.76 -5.77
N SER A 54 -17.27 1.88 -5.40
CA SER A 54 -16.55 3.04 -4.87
C SER A 54 -15.82 2.73 -3.55
N HIS A 55 -16.42 1.95 -2.65
CA HIS A 55 -15.74 1.49 -1.44
C HIS A 55 -14.53 0.62 -1.76
N ARG A 56 -14.63 -0.28 -2.75
CA ARG A 56 -13.50 -1.13 -3.18
C ARG A 56 -12.41 -0.32 -3.88
N ALA A 57 -12.77 0.71 -4.64
CA ALA A 57 -11.82 1.65 -5.25
C ALA A 57 -10.97 2.36 -4.19
N LYS A 58 -11.59 2.76 -3.06
CA LYS A 58 -10.83 3.29 -1.91
C LYS A 58 -9.82 2.29 -1.37
N HIS A 59 -10.20 1.02 -1.22
CA HIS A 59 -9.29 -0.03 -0.74
C HIS A 59 -8.12 -0.28 -1.70
N LEU A 60 -8.38 -0.28 -3.01
CA LEU A 60 -7.35 -0.38 -4.04
C LEU A 60 -6.38 0.80 -3.95
N LEU A 61 -6.87 2.04 -3.93
CA LEU A 61 -6.01 3.22 -3.80
C LEU A 61 -5.21 3.21 -2.49
N PHE A 62 -5.83 2.87 -1.37
CA PHE A 62 -5.13 2.76 -0.09
C PHE A 62 -3.97 1.76 -0.18
N PHE A 63 -4.19 0.59 -0.78
CA PHE A 63 -3.16 -0.41 -1.00
C PHE A 63 -2.06 0.05 -1.96
N LEU A 64 -2.40 0.69 -3.08
CA LEU A 64 -1.40 1.15 -4.05
C LEU A 64 -0.51 2.24 -3.44
N PHE A 65 -1.07 3.16 -2.66
CA PHE A 65 -0.28 4.16 -1.95
C PHE A 65 0.63 3.50 -0.91
N LEU A 66 0.18 2.50 -0.16
CA LEU A 66 1.07 1.70 0.71
C LEU A 66 2.23 1.08 -0.08
N ARG A 67 1.90 0.38 -1.18
CA ARG A 67 2.86 -0.33 -2.03
C ARG A 67 3.96 0.58 -2.56
N TYR A 68 3.59 1.72 -3.13
CA TYR A 68 4.55 2.58 -3.84
C TYR A 68 5.27 3.58 -2.94
N THR A 69 4.72 3.90 -1.77
CA THR A 69 5.38 4.85 -0.85
C THR A 69 6.18 4.17 0.26
N GLY A 70 5.92 2.88 0.52
CA GLY A 70 6.47 2.17 1.68
C GLY A 70 6.06 2.82 3.02
N ALA A 71 4.99 3.60 3.03
CA ALA A 71 4.50 4.29 4.22
C ALA A 71 3.89 3.31 5.22
N ARG A 72 3.88 3.72 6.48
CA ARG A 72 3.08 3.07 7.51
C ARG A 72 1.59 3.28 7.25
N ILE A 73 0.77 2.31 7.65
CA ILE A 73 -0.69 2.43 7.52
C ILE A 73 -1.24 3.72 8.17
N GLY A 74 -0.70 4.10 9.33
CA GLY A 74 -1.11 5.33 10.00
C GLY A 74 -0.66 6.60 9.28
N GLU A 75 0.45 6.57 8.55
CA GLU A 75 0.88 7.69 7.70
C GLU A 75 -0.05 7.84 6.49
N ILE A 76 -0.44 6.73 5.85
CA ILE A 76 -1.42 6.75 4.74
C ILE A 76 -2.76 7.35 5.17
N GLN A 77 -3.29 6.97 6.35
CA GLN A 77 -4.57 7.51 6.83
C GLN A 77 -4.56 9.04 7.05
N LEU A 78 -3.37 9.61 7.29
CA LEU A 78 -3.18 11.03 7.51
C LEU A 78 -3.06 11.83 6.21
N ILE A 79 -2.88 11.18 5.06
CA ILE A 79 -2.82 11.85 3.76
C ILE A 79 -4.09 12.68 3.56
N ASP A 80 -3.86 13.93 3.22
CA ASP A 80 -4.83 14.86 2.67
C ASP A 80 -4.63 14.95 1.16
N GLU A 81 -5.61 14.47 0.40
CA GLU A 81 -5.54 14.37 -1.05
C GLU A 81 -5.19 15.68 -1.76
N LYS A 82 -5.57 16.84 -1.20
CA LYS A 82 -5.32 18.16 -1.82
C LYS A 82 -3.97 18.74 -1.46
N ARG A 83 -3.46 18.44 -0.26
CA ARG A 83 -2.24 19.04 0.28
C ARG A 83 -1.02 18.16 0.11
N ASP A 84 -1.22 16.85 0.20
CA ASP A 84 -0.12 15.90 0.33
C ASP A 84 0.21 15.20 -1.00
N ILE A 85 -0.71 15.18 -1.97
CA ILE A 85 -0.47 14.55 -3.28
C ILE A 85 -0.17 15.64 -4.32
N ASP A 86 1.07 15.68 -4.78
CA ASP A 86 1.45 16.50 -5.94
C ASP A 86 1.23 15.69 -7.22
N LEU A 87 0.09 15.96 -7.87
CA LEU A 87 -0.32 15.30 -9.11
C LEU A 87 0.57 15.67 -10.31
N ARG A 88 1.31 16.78 -10.26
CA ARG A 88 2.15 17.25 -11.37
C ARG A 88 3.53 16.63 -11.29
N LEU A 89 4.10 16.55 -10.09
CA LEU A 89 5.43 16.01 -9.86
C LEU A 89 5.44 14.51 -9.52
N SER A 90 4.26 13.89 -9.43
CA SER A 90 4.10 12.51 -8.97
C SER A 90 4.80 12.25 -7.63
N GLN A 91 4.43 13.05 -6.63
CA GLN A 91 5.03 12.99 -5.30
C GLN A 91 3.96 12.94 -4.22
N VAL A 92 4.26 12.23 -3.13
CA VAL A 92 3.41 12.14 -1.94
C VAL A 92 4.17 12.64 -0.72
N HIS A 93 3.60 13.62 -0.04
CA HIS A 93 4.09 14.17 1.21
C HIS A 93 3.55 13.35 2.39
N LEU A 94 4.44 12.70 3.12
CA LEU A 94 4.07 11.86 4.25
C LEU A 94 4.46 12.52 5.56
N THR A 95 3.48 12.69 6.43
CA THR A 95 3.70 13.14 7.80
C THR A 95 4.08 11.95 8.68
N THR A 96 5.33 11.91 9.15
CA THR A 96 5.87 10.78 9.92
C THR A 96 5.35 10.77 11.34
N LEU A 97 4.89 9.60 11.79
CA LEU A 97 4.48 9.34 13.17
C LEU A 97 5.71 9.12 14.08
N LYS A 98 6.62 10.09 14.25
CA LYS A 98 7.72 9.93 15.22
C LYS A 98 7.26 10.24 16.65
N ARG A 99 7.56 9.29 17.55
CA ARG A 99 7.39 9.32 19.00
C ARG A 99 7.95 10.62 19.59
N HIS A 100 7.24 11.18 20.56
CA HIS A 100 7.63 12.33 21.37
C HIS A 100 9.07 12.24 21.90
N THR A 101 10.08 12.63 21.11
CA THR A 101 11.37 13.03 21.65
C THR A 101 11.22 14.44 22.18
N LYS A 102 11.47 14.63 23.49
CA LYS A 102 11.36 15.88 24.27
C LYS A 102 12.00 17.14 23.64
N LYS A 103 12.76 17.01 22.53
CA LYS A 103 13.53 18.08 21.90
C LYS A 103 13.03 18.56 20.52
N LYS A 104 12.00 17.96 19.90
CA LYS A 104 11.44 18.48 18.63
C LYS A 104 9.91 18.42 18.64
N LYS A 105 9.26 19.56 18.94
CA LYS A 105 7.81 19.79 18.79
C LYS A 105 7.44 20.03 17.30
N GLY A 106 7.85 19.13 16.41
CA GLY A 106 7.54 19.23 14.97
C GLY A 106 7.23 17.88 14.39
N LYS A 107 6.13 17.76 13.64
CA LYS A 107 5.85 16.58 12.83
C LYS A 107 6.92 16.51 11.74
N VAL A 108 7.73 15.46 11.73
CA VAL A 108 8.73 15.25 10.68
C VAL A 108 8.00 14.80 9.42
N SER A 109 8.11 15.55 8.32
CA SER A 109 7.57 15.13 7.02
C SER A 109 8.69 14.65 6.09
N ARG A 110 8.31 13.84 5.10
CA ARG A 110 9.17 13.45 3.98
C ARG A 110 8.36 13.44 2.69
N THR A 111 8.98 13.73 1.57
CA THR A 111 8.36 13.61 0.24
C THR A 111 8.86 12.34 -0.44
N VAL A 112 7.95 11.55 -0.99
CA VAL A 112 8.25 10.28 -1.67
C VAL A 112 7.83 10.40 -3.13
N PRO A 113 8.75 10.29 -4.10
CA PRO A 113 8.38 10.17 -5.50
C PRO A 113 7.65 8.83 -5.72
N VAL A 114 6.59 8.86 -6.52
CA VAL A 114 5.80 7.68 -6.86
C VAL A 114 5.70 7.55 -8.38
N PRO A 115 5.42 6.35 -8.91
CA PRO A 115 5.19 6.18 -10.35
C PRO A 115 3.98 7.01 -10.83
N GLU A 116 4.06 7.58 -12.04
CA GLU A 116 2.94 8.29 -12.66
C GLU A 116 1.68 7.42 -12.80
N SER A 117 1.86 6.10 -12.96
CA SER A 117 0.76 5.14 -13.01
C SER A 117 -0.11 5.16 -11.75
N LEU A 118 0.46 5.43 -10.57
CA LEU A 118 -0.30 5.61 -9.33
C LEU A 118 -1.18 6.86 -9.40
N ILE A 119 -0.63 7.98 -9.86
CA ILE A 119 -1.35 9.24 -9.98
C ILE A 119 -2.48 9.12 -11.01
N ASN A 120 -2.19 8.52 -12.16
CA ASN A 120 -3.18 8.28 -13.20
C ASN A 120 -4.32 7.37 -12.69
N GLU A 121 -3.99 6.34 -11.91
CA GLU A 121 -4.97 5.46 -11.30
C GLU A 121 -5.85 6.18 -10.27
N TYR A 122 -5.24 7.02 -9.43
CA TYR A 122 -5.95 7.90 -8.50
C TYR A 122 -6.92 8.83 -9.24
N LEU A 123 -6.44 9.57 -10.25
CA LEU A 123 -7.25 10.48 -11.05
C LEU A 123 -8.39 9.77 -11.78
N ARG A 124 -8.12 8.58 -12.32
CA ARG A 124 -9.14 7.73 -12.97
C ARG A 124 -10.25 7.37 -11.98
N LEU A 125 -9.89 6.87 -10.80
CA LEU A 125 -10.87 6.37 -9.84
C LEU A 125 -11.68 7.49 -9.18
N ILE A 126 -11.10 8.65 -8.89
CA ILE A 126 -11.90 9.80 -8.41
C ILE A 126 -12.82 10.35 -9.51
N LYS A 127 -12.45 10.23 -10.79
CA LYS A 127 -13.32 10.63 -11.91
C LYS A 127 -14.50 9.67 -12.08
N ILE A 128 -14.26 8.36 -11.93
CA ILE A 128 -15.31 7.32 -12.02
C ILE A 128 -16.20 7.36 -10.78
N TYR A 129 -15.62 7.60 -9.60
CA TYR A 129 -16.31 7.62 -8.31
C TYR A 129 -16.08 8.95 -7.57
N PRO A 130 -16.65 10.08 -8.03
CA PRO A 130 -16.41 11.40 -7.42
C PRO A 130 -16.66 11.46 -5.91
N GLN A 131 -17.56 10.63 -5.39
CA GLN A 131 -17.88 10.54 -3.97
C GLN A 131 -16.73 10.07 -3.07
N ILE A 132 -15.66 9.49 -3.64
CA ILE A 132 -14.50 9.04 -2.85
C ILE A 132 -13.46 10.14 -2.64
N GLU A 133 -13.48 11.20 -3.45
CA GLU A 133 -12.52 12.30 -3.38
C GLU A 133 -12.59 12.99 -2.00
N GLY A 134 -11.41 13.28 -1.44
CA GLY A 134 -11.23 13.81 -0.09
C GLY A 134 -11.45 12.78 1.03
N ASN A 135 -11.88 11.56 0.70
CA ASN A 135 -12.18 10.50 1.65
C ASN A 135 -11.44 9.19 1.37
N VAL A 136 -10.58 9.11 0.36
CA VAL A 136 -9.92 7.88 -0.11
C VAL A 136 -9.22 7.19 1.04
N PHE A 137 -8.42 7.95 1.80
CA PHE A 137 -7.59 7.41 2.89
C PHE A 137 -8.30 7.35 4.25
N LYS A 138 -9.59 7.70 4.32
CA LYS A 138 -10.40 7.62 5.53
C LYS A 138 -11.02 6.23 5.69
N ILE A 139 -10.15 5.21 5.76
CA ILE A 139 -10.51 3.81 6.00
C ILE A 139 -10.00 3.41 7.39
N PRO A 140 -10.83 2.86 8.29
CA PRO A 140 -10.34 2.33 9.55
C PRO A 140 -9.34 1.18 9.33
N GLN A 141 -8.24 1.16 10.10
CA GLN A 141 -7.17 0.16 9.93
C GLN A 141 -7.70 -1.27 10.01
N SER A 142 -8.59 -1.56 10.95
CA SER A 142 -9.20 -2.89 11.12
C SER A 142 -10.00 -3.35 9.90
N VAL A 143 -10.69 -2.42 9.23
CA VAL A 143 -11.45 -2.68 8.00
C VAL A 143 -10.49 -2.92 6.84
N PHE A 144 -9.45 -2.09 6.71
CA PHE A 144 -8.42 -2.29 5.69
C PHE A 144 -7.71 -3.63 5.86
N PHE A 145 -7.26 -3.97 7.08
CA PHE A 145 -6.58 -5.25 7.34
C PHE A 145 -7.44 -6.46 7.01
N ARG A 146 -8.75 -6.40 7.28
CA ARG A 146 -9.67 -7.49 6.91
C ARG A 146 -9.70 -7.70 5.40
N VAL A 147 -9.81 -6.62 4.63
CA VAL A 147 -9.79 -6.68 3.16
C VAL A 147 -8.42 -7.13 2.65
N PHE A 148 -7.34 -6.57 3.18
CA PHE A 148 -5.98 -6.90 2.80
C PHE A 148 -5.66 -8.38 2.99
N ARG A 149 -6.00 -8.96 4.15
CA ARG A 149 -5.83 -10.40 4.40
C ARG A 149 -6.64 -11.25 3.42
N ARG A 150 -7.89 -10.85 3.13
CA ARG A 150 -8.72 -11.52 2.12
C ARG A 150 -8.09 -11.45 0.72
N MET A 151 -7.43 -10.34 0.37
CA MET A 151 -6.73 -10.22 -0.92
C MET A 151 -5.46 -11.07 -0.93
N CYS A 152 -4.73 -11.16 0.17
CA CYS A 152 -3.59 -12.08 0.31
C CYS A 152 -4.02 -13.54 0.12
N GLU A 153 -5.16 -13.94 0.72
CA GLU A 153 -5.73 -15.28 0.54
C GLU A 153 -6.06 -15.56 -0.93
N LYS A 154 -6.70 -14.60 -1.62
CA LYS A 154 -6.98 -14.69 -3.07
C LYS A 154 -5.71 -14.74 -3.93
N ALA A 155 -4.64 -14.09 -3.49
CA ALA A 155 -3.35 -14.06 -4.17
C ALA A 155 -2.43 -15.25 -3.81
N HIS A 156 -2.94 -16.20 -3.01
CA HIS A 156 -2.19 -17.36 -2.51
C HIS A 156 -0.89 -16.98 -1.76
N ILE A 157 -0.95 -15.89 -0.99
CA ILE A 157 0.16 -15.40 -0.16
C ILE A 157 0.07 -16.03 1.24
N ASP A 158 1.22 -16.46 1.78
CA ASP A 158 1.29 -17.02 3.13
C ASP A 158 0.76 -16.03 4.18
N LYS A 159 -0.07 -16.51 5.10
CA LYS A 159 -0.64 -15.74 6.21
C LYS A 159 0.42 -15.04 7.06
N LYS A 160 1.64 -15.58 7.14
CA LYS A 160 2.79 -14.96 7.83
C LYS A 160 3.19 -13.61 7.20
N LEU A 161 2.98 -13.44 5.91
CA LEU A 161 3.26 -12.21 5.15
C LEU A 161 2.06 -11.25 5.13
N ALA A 162 0.86 -11.70 5.52
CA ALA A 162 -0.40 -10.98 5.39
C ALA A 162 -0.62 -9.91 6.48
N HIS A 163 0.44 -9.21 6.90
CA HIS A 163 0.39 -8.07 7.83
C HIS A 163 1.20 -6.89 7.27
N PRO A 164 0.52 -5.85 6.75
CA PRO A 164 1.19 -4.58 6.47
C PRO A 164 1.76 -4.05 7.78
N HIS A 165 3.09 -3.85 7.84
CA HIS A 165 3.72 -3.29 9.03
C HIS A 165 3.16 -1.90 9.36
N THR A 166 2.93 -1.68 10.65
CA THR A 166 2.36 -0.46 11.23
C THR A 166 3.35 0.67 11.43
#